data_AF-A0A4Q2EFY6-F1
#
_entry.id   AF-A0A4Q2EFY6-F1
#
_cell.length_a   1.000
_cell.length_b   1.000
_cell.length_c   1.000
_cell.angle_alpha   90.00
_cell.angle_beta   90.00
_cell.angle_gamma   90.00
#
_symmetry.space_group_name_H-M   'P 1'
#
loop_
_entity.id
_entity.type
_entity.pdbx_description
1 polymer ?
#
loop_
_entity_poly.entity_id
_entity_poly.type
_entity_poly.pdbx_seq_one_letter_code
_entity_poly.pdbx_strand_id
1 'polypeptide(L)'
;MASSAHPTPDPTSSRVCCRVNGSRSRRCARVSFCSMSVQTRPLTAPPHQASEARRDEEQAQRGTMDAMTSALTPVGFDEQLAQEWDWLPGAAVELEEYLRRLMAEEPINAHLITARSKSIASFLRKCRAKGYADPRHQVTDLVAARVIVYTSAERERAMAAIRARFTLTEDRNPGDERDGDHKGYDCWHFIVTGERFDSQWIQRGGDLDHYFHAFNGLEIQVRTVAAHAWAEYEHALRYKSTQYAELSPQGRAEIDALFLEAHQLRQRLDDSFLSIADRLRDLPGPAATVAPRDDAPAALPSQPPVPQPNADDIEIAAVRAWIAARYPDAEEPSDQGLRFAVELLRAIGDPLDQIKRRLERLPAGLVANNLRRDSTGISRVRALDDELLASYGERYLRATQHAGSDPSMQARRDQLRWRWRLLRNKVPRGRD
;
A
#
# COMPACT_ATOMS: atom_id res chain seq x y z
N MET A 1 -33.00 56.34 -51.71
CA MET A 1 -31.82 55.62 -51.19
C MET A 1 -31.65 56.04 -49.73
N ALA A 2 -31.96 55.10 -48.85
CA ALA A 2 -32.36 55.20 -47.44
C ALA A 2 -31.17 54.83 -46.52
N SER A 3 -31.08 55.05 -45.21
CA SER A 3 -31.83 55.74 -44.14
C SER A 3 -31.02 55.52 -42.84
N SER A 4 -31.03 56.49 -41.89
CA SER A 4 -31.02 56.34 -40.40
C SER A 4 -29.87 55.55 -39.69
N ALA A 5 -29.40 55.79 -38.46
CA ALA A 5 -29.85 56.57 -37.29
C ALA A 5 -28.68 56.83 -36.29
N HIS A 6 -28.68 58.04 -35.71
CA HIS A 6 -28.48 58.53 -34.32
C HIS A 6 -27.76 57.76 -33.15
N PRO A 7 -27.35 58.49 -32.07
CA PRO A 7 -26.11 58.28 -31.29
C PRO A 7 -26.27 57.87 -29.79
N THR A 8 -25.13 57.58 -29.13
CA THR A 8 -24.68 57.65 -27.68
C THR A 8 -25.73 57.86 -26.55
N PRO A 9 -25.56 57.35 -25.29
CA PRO A 9 -24.38 57.65 -24.42
C PRO A 9 -24.02 56.66 -23.27
N ASP A 10 -22.95 56.99 -22.56
CA ASP A 10 -22.47 56.50 -21.24
C ASP A 10 -23.44 56.92 -20.09
N PRO A 11 -23.51 56.25 -18.90
CA PRO A 11 -22.62 56.64 -17.80
C PRO A 11 -22.29 55.57 -16.71
N THR A 12 -21.26 55.93 -15.94
CA THR A 12 -20.77 55.48 -14.62
C THR A 12 -21.77 55.20 -13.47
N SER A 13 -21.35 54.33 -12.52
CA SER A 13 -21.28 54.58 -11.04
C SER A 13 -22.00 53.62 -10.07
N SER A 14 -21.18 53.01 -9.19
CA SER A 14 -21.33 52.82 -7.73
C SER A 14 -22.44 51.96 -7.07
N ARG A 15 -21.95 50.98 -6.28
CA ARG A 15 -22.41 50.40 -4.99
C ARG A 15 -23.81 50.76 -4.44
N VAL A 16 -24.60 49.74 -4.08
CA VAL A 16 -25.42 49.72 -2.84
C VAL A 16 -25.52 48.29 -2.27
N CYS A 17 -25.35 48.22 -0.95
CA CYS A 17 -25.57 47.09 -0.05
C CYS A 17 -27.06 46.94 0.28
N CYS A 18 -27.63 45.73 0.29
CA CYS A 18 -28.91 45.48 0.97
C CYS A 18 -28.98 44.09 1.60
N ARG A 19 -29.10 44.12 2.92
CA ARG A 19 -29.43 43.08 3.90
C ARG A 19 -30.94 42.85 3.83
N VAL A 20 -31.44 41.61 3.82
CA VAL A 20 -32.82 41.31 4.22
C VAL A 20 -32.88 40.04 5.07
N ASN A 21 -33.55 40.20 6.20
CA ASN A 21 -33.77 39.26 7.29
C ASN A 21 -34.74 38.12 6.94
N GLY A 22 -34.74 37.10 7.79
CA GLY A 22 -35.55 35.91 7.65
C GLY A 22 -37.04 36.07 7.96
N SER A 23 -37.79 35.06 7.57
CA SER A 23 -39.12 34.79 8.08
C SER A 23 -39.39 33.28 8.08
N ARG A 24 -39.91 32.82 9.21
CA ARG A 24 -40.28 31.46 9.57
C ARG A 24 -41.29 30.85 8.58
N SER A 25 -41.17 29.55 8.32
CA SER A 25 -42.33 28.70 8.03
C SER A 25 -42.06 27.27 8.53
N ARG A 26 -42.84 26.87 9.54
CA ARG A 26 -42.93 25.51 10.07
C ARG A 26 -43.77 24.67 9.10
N ARG A 27 -43.29 23.50 8.68
CA ARG A 27 -44.16 22.34 8.40
C ARG A 27 -43.48 21.05 8.83
N CYS A 28 -44.16 20.38 9.77
CA CYS A 28 -43.92 19.04 10.25
C CYS A 28 -43.92 18.03 9.09
N ALA A 29 -42.91 17.15 9.03
CA ALA A 29 -43.06 15.86 8.39
C ALA A 29 -43.31 14.82 9.51
N ARG A 30 -44.54 14.32 9.53
CA ARG A 30 -45.03 13.25 10.40
C ARG A 30 -44.32 11.95 10.06
N VAL A 31 -43.85 11.27 11.10
CA VAL A 31 -43.53 9.85 11.15
C VAL A 31 -44.78 9.05 10.78
N SER A 32 -44.70 8.21 9.75
CA SER A 32 -45.78 7.28 9.41
C SER A 32 -45.48 5.92 10.04
N PHE A 33 -46.19 5.64 11.12
CA PHE A 33 -46.35 4.29 11.70
C PHE A 33 -47.26 3.49 10.76
N CYS A 34 -46.79 2.35 10.24
CA CYS A 34 -47.66 1.37 9.60
C CYS A 34 -48.02 0.30 10.63
N SER A 35 -49.31 0.24 10.98
CA SER A 35 -49.90 -0.61 12.00
C SER A 35 -50.09 -2.04 11.49
N MET A 36 -49.89 -2.99 12.40
CA MET A 36 -50.17 -4.41 12.23
C MET A 36 -51.65 -4.66 11.89
N SER A 37 -51.90 -5.54 10.92
CA SER A 37 -53.20 -6.17 10.70
C SER A 37 -53.11 -7.64 11.06
N VAL A 38 -53.81 -8.01 12.13
CA VAL A 38 -54.03 -9.37 12.61
C VAL A 38 -55.11 -10.01 11.74
N GLN A 39 -54.79 -11.11 11.06
CA GLN A 39 -55.79 -12.03 10.51
C GLN A 39 -55.73 -13.36 11.26
N THR A 40 -56.86 -13.68 11.88
CA THR A 40 -57.17 -14.89 12.62
C THR A 40 -57.27 -16.12 11.71
N ARG A 41 -56.51 -17.18 12.02
CA ARG A 41 -56.72 -18.55 11.51
C ARG A 41 -57.76 -19.29 12.38
N PRO A 42 -58.61 -20.15 11.82
CA PRO A 42 -59.30 -21.18 12.60
C PRO A 42 -58.42 -22.42 12.79
N LEU A 43 -58.43 -22.94 14.02
CA LEU A 43 -57.87 -24.23 14.44
C LEU A 43 -58.94 -25.33 14.26
N THR A 44 -58.54 -26.51 13.76
CA THR A 44 -58.67 -27.81 14.45
C THR A 44 -58.16 -28.97 13.58
N ALA A 45 -57.13 -29.67 14.04
CA ALA A 45 -56.85 -31.07 13.72
C ALA A 45 -56.20 -31.73 14.99
N PRO A 46 -56.51 -33.01 15.30
CA PRO A 46 -56.29 -33.60 16.63
C PRO A 46 -54.83 -34.05 16.92
N PRO A 47 -54.46 -34.26 18.21
CA PRO A 47 -53.07 -34.15 18.68
C PRO A 47 -52.19 -35.40 18.57
N HIS A 48 -52.62 -36.46 17.87
CA HIS A 48 -51.79 -37.67 17.73
C HIS A 48 -51.08 -37.85 16.39
N GLN A 49 -51.41 -37.07 15.35
CA GLN A 49 -50.73 -37.12 14.05
C GLN A 49 -49.68 -36.00 13.85
N ALA A 50 -49.73 -34.96 14.70
CA ALA A 50 -48.78 -33.84 14.62
C ALA A 50 -47.39 -34.14 15.21
N SER A 51 -47.26 -35.21 16.01
CA SER A 51 -45.96 -35.60 16.59
C SER A 51 -45.17 -36.55 15.70
N GLU A 52 -45.85 -37.39 14.92
CA GLU A 52 -45.23 -38.26 13.91
C GLU A 52 -44.85 -37.44 12.68
N ALA A 53 -45.75 -36.59 12.16
CA ALA A 53 -45.44 -35.73 11.01
C ALA A 53 -44.29 -34.75 11.26
N ARG A 54 -44.12 -34.24 12.50
CA ARG A 54 -42.96 -33.38 12.84
C ARG A 54 -41.66 -34.15 13.00
N ARG A 55 -41.71 -35.40 13.45
CA ARG A 55 -40.53 -36.28 13.53
C ARG A 55 -40.12 -36.75 12.15
N ASP A 56 -41.07 -37.05 11.28
CA ASP A 56 -40.82 -37.42 9.88
C ASP A 56 -40.32 -36.22 9.06
N GLU A 57 -40.80 -35.00 9.31
CA GLU A 57 -40.24 -33.77 8.72
C GLU A 57 -38.84 -33.45 9.27
N GLU A 58 -38.56 -33.64 10.56
CA GLU A 58 -37.21 -33.46 11.13
C GLU A 58 -36.24 -34.57 10.67
N GLN A 59 -36.69 -35.81 10.48
CA GLN A 59 -35.89 -36.90 9.91
C GLN A 59 -35.72 -36.77 8.40
N ALA A 60 -36.72 -36.24 7.68
CA ALA A 60 -36.58 -35.91 6.27
C ALA A 60 -35.69 -34.68 6.06
N GLN A 61 -35.72 -33.68 6.96
CA GLN A 61 -34.83 -32.51 6.95
C GLN A 61 -33.41 -32.85 7.43
N ARG A 62 -33.24 -33.74 8.41
CA ARG A 62 -31.92 -34.32 8.74
C ARG A 62 -31.41 -35.23 7.63
N GLY A 63 -32.27 -36.03 7.01
CA GLY A 63 -31.95 -36.87 5.87
C GLY A 63 -31.65 -36.08 4.60
N THR A 64 -32.25 -34.90 4.40
CA THR A 64 -31.90 -33.98 3.30
C THR A 64 -30.74 -33.06 3.62
N MET A 65 -30.48 -32.71 4.90
CA MET A 65 -29.22 -32.06 5.30
C MET A 65 -28.04 -33.04 5.23
N ASP A 66 -28.21 -34.30 5.64
CA ASP A 66 -27.19 -35.35 5.46
C ASP A 66 -27.04 -35.75 3.98
N ALA A 67 -28.11 -35.78 3.18
CA ALA A 67 -28.01 -36.05 1.73
C ALA A 67 -27.49 -34.86 0.91
N MET A 68 -27.69 -33.60 1.35
CA MET A 68 -27.01 -32.43 0.77
C MET A 68 -25.56 -32.29 1.26
N THR A 69 -25.20 -32.93 2.38
CA THR A 69 -23.82 -33.03 2.87
C THR A 69 -23.09 -34.25 2.27
N SER A 70 -23.81 -35.27 1.79
CA SER A 70 -23.26 -36.52 1.27
C SER A 70 -23.21 -36.63 -0.27
N ALA A 71 -23.51 -35.56 -1.01
CA ALA A 71 -23.32 -35.53 -2.46
C ALA A 71 -21.96 -34.94 -2.83
N LEU A 72 -20.96 -35.83 -2.91
CA LEU A 72 -19.62 -35.61 -3.49
C LEU A 72 -18.79 -34.54 -2.76
N THR A 73 -18.35 -34.86 -1.54
CA THR A 73 -17.05 -34.37 -1.07
C THR A 73 -15.99 -34.83 -2.08
N PRO A 74 -15.25 -33.92 -2.74
CA PRO A 74 -14.07 -34.33 -3.47
C PRO A 74 -13.15 -34.99 -2.46
N VAL A 75 -12.68 -36.20 -2.78
CA VAL A 75 -11.79 -37.02 -1.97
C VAL A 75 -10.78 -36.17 -1.19
N GLY A 76 -10.89 -36.17 0.16
CA GLY A 76 -9.78 -35.85 1.06
C GLY A 76 -9.61 -34.42 1.62
N PHE A 77 -10.63 -33.57 1.67
CA PHE A 77 -10.50 -32.22 2.27
C PHE A 77 -11.55 -31.99 3.38
N ASP A 78 -11.18 -32.38 4.61
CA ASP A 78 -12.02 -32.37 5.83
C ASP A 78 -11.49 -31.38 6.89
N GLU A 79 -12.20 -31.17 8.01
CA GLU A 79 -11.84 -30.27 9.13
C GLU A 79 -10.36 -30.34 9.60
N GLN A 80 -9.67 -31.47 9.40
CA GLN A 80 -8.22 -31.61 9.60
C GLN A 80 -7.38 -30.57 8.85
N LEU A 81 -7.79 -30.19 7.64
CA LEU A 81 -7.10 -29.18 6.84
C LEU A 81 -7.21 -27.77 7.43
N ALA A 82 -8.25 -27.49 8.21
CA ALA A 82 -8.43 -26.21 8.89
C ALA A 82 -7.37 -26.01 9.97
N GLN A 83 -7.10 -27.06 10.75
CA GLN A 83 -6.03 -27.07 11.76
C GLN A 83 -4.63 -27.08 11.14
N GLU A 84 -4.47 -27.66 9.95
CA GLU A 84 -3.19 -27.67 9.25
C GLU A 84 -2.76 -26.28 8.72
N TRP A 85 -3.67 -25.32 8.57
CA TRP A 85 -3.42 -24.04 7.85
C TRP A 85 -3.55 -22.78 8.71
N ASP A 86 -3.63 -22.92 10.04
CA ASP A 86 -3.70 -21.80 10.98
C ASP A 86 -2.48 -20.86 10.91
N TRP A 87 -1.38 -21.32 10.29
CA TRP A 87 -0.14 -20.56 10.05
C TRP A 87 -0.15 -19.75 8.73
N LEU A 88 -1.08 -19.99 7.80
CA LEU A 88 -1.16 -19.22 6.54
C LEU A 88 -1.28 -17.70 6.74
N PRO A 89 -2.04 -17.18 7.75
CA PRO A 89 -2.02 -15.76 8.07
C PRO A 89 -0.63 -15.24 8.45
N GLY A 90 0.17 -16.03 9.15
CA GLY A 90 1.55 -15.68 9.49
C GLY A 90 2.44 -15.55 8.25
N ALA A 91 2.33 -16.50 7.30
CA ALA A 91 3.01 -16.43 6.02
C ALA A 91 2.62 -15.17 5.22
N ALA A 92 1.35 -14.77 5.27
CA ALA A 92 0.89 -13.52 4.65
C ALA A 92 1.52 -12.29 5.33
N VAL A 93 1.57 -12.23 6.67
CA VAL A 93 2.22 -11.14 7.40
C VAL A 93 3.70 -11.03 7.03
N GLU A 94 4.42 -12.15 7.02
CA GLU A 94 5.83 -12.20 6.63
C GLU A 94 6.04 -11.73 5.18
N LEU A 95 5.16 -12.13 4.25
CA LEU A 95 5.20 -11.67 2.87
C LEU A 95 4.93 -10.15 2.75
N GLU A 96 3.98 -9.62 3.51
CA GLU A 96 3.71 -8.18 3.52
C GLU A 96 4.91 -7.39 4.03
N GLU A 97 5.54 -7.84 5.11
CA GLU A 97 6.77 -7.23 5.65
C GLU A 97 7.92 -7.31 4.65
N TYR A 98 8.07 -8.45 3.98
CA TYR A 98 9.04 -8.66 2.93
C TYR A 98 8.87 -7.65 1.79
N LEU A 99 7.64 -7.52 1.28
CA LEU A 99 7.37 -6.63 0.15
C LEU A 99 7.51 -5.15 0.55
N ARG A 100 7.11 -4.78 1.77
CA ARG A 100 7.37 -3.45 2.32
C ARG A 100 8.86 -3.16 2.38
N ARG A 101 9.69 -4.14 2.77
CA ARG A 101 11.14 -4.01 2.75
C ARG A 101 11.67 -3.87 1.33
N LEU A 102 11.25 -4.73 0.40
CA LEU A 102 11.69 -4.71 -1.00
C LEU A 102 11.39 -3.34 -1.67
N MET A 103 10.16 -2.84 -1.53
CA MET A 103 9.78 -1.55 -2.10
C MET A 103 10.55 -0.38 -1.47
N ALA A 104 10.96 -0.50 -0.22
CA ALA A 104 11.76 0.51 0.46
C ALA A 104 13.24 0.49 0.05
N GLU A 105 13.78 -0.65 -0.38
CA GLU A 105 15.16 -0.75 -0.89
C GLU A 105 15.30 -0.15 -2.28
N GLU A 106 14.25 -0.24 -3.11
CA GLU A 106 14.20 0.29 -4.47
C GLU A 106 13.60 1.72 -4.56
N PRO A 107 13.74 2.55 -3.53
CA PRO A 107 12.86 3.71 -3.18
C PRO A 107 11.59 3.85 -4.03
N ILE A 108 10.66 2.91 -3.89
CA ILE A 108 9.37 2.88 -4.59
C ILE A 108 8.29 3.38 -3.64
N ASN A 109 7.57 4.43 -4.04
CA ASN A 109 6.48 4.97 -3.24
C ASN A 109 5.20 4.14 -3.42
N ALA A 110 5.09 3.05 -2.67
CA ALA A 110 3.86 2.27 -2.63
C ALA A 110 2.80 2.98 -1.79
N HIS A 111 1.62 3.19 -2.36
CA HIS A 111 0.43 3.67 -1.65
C HIS A 111 -0.04 2.66 -0.60
N LEU A 112 -0.11 1.38 -0.98
CA LEU A 112 -0.58 0.31 -0.12
C LEU A 112 0.11 -1.01 -0.47
N ILE A 113 0.60 -1.70 0.56
CA ILE A 113 1.08 -3.08 0.45
C ILE A 113 0.32 -3.90 1.48
N THR A 114 -0.47 -4.85 1.00
CA THR A 114 -1.26 -5.74 1.85
C THR A 114 -1.09 -7.18 1.39
N ALA A 115 -0.93 -8.11 2.31
CA ALA A 115 -1.03 -9.53 2.01
C ALA A 115 -2.14 -10.18 2.84
N ARG A 116 -2.72 -11.25 2.30
CA ARG A 116 -3.75 -12.02 2.99
C ARG A 116 -3.67 -13.48 2.62
N SER A 117 -4.12 -14.32 3.54
CA SER A 117 -4.46 -15.70 3.25
C SER A 117 -5.92 -15.83 2.80
N LYS A 118 -6.18 -16.82 1.96
CA LYS A 118 -7.52 -17.17 1.50
C LYS A 118 -8.25 -17.93 2.60
N SER A 119 -9.51 -17.56 2.87
CA SER A 119 -10.33 -18.33 3.81
C SER A 119 -10.63 -19.73 3.27
N ILE A 120 -10.72 -20.71 4.17
CA ILE A 120 -11.03 -22.12 3.84
C ILE A 120 -12.31 -22.20 3.01
N ALA A 121 -13.37 -21.48 3.38
CA ALA A 121 -14.62 -21.45 2.63
C ALA A 121 -14.42 -20.94 1.18
N SER A 122 -13.57 -19.93 0.97
CA SER A 122 -13.28 -19.41 -0.37
C SER A 122 -12.38 -20.34 -1.17
N PHE A 123 -11.46 -21.04 -0.50
CA PHE A 123 -10.63 -22.08 -1.10
C PHE A 123 -11.49 -23.25 -1.58
N LEU A 124 -12.36 -23.81 -0.74
CA LEU A 124 -13.25 -24.91 -1.09
C LEU A 124 -14.17 -24.56 -2.26
N ARG A 125 -14.77 -23.34 -2.25
CA ARG A 125 -15.55 -22.87 -3.41
C ARG A 125 -14.72 -22.83 -4.69
N LYS A 126 -13.46 -22.35 -4.63
CA LYS A 126 -12.57 -22.29 -5.79
C LYS A 126 -12.23 -23.69 -6.31
N CYS A 127 -11.93 -24.63 -5.42
CA CYS A 127 -11.63 -26.01 -5.78
C CYS A 127 -12.82 -26.70 -6.46
N ARG A 128 -14.02 -26.55 -5.90
CA ARG A 128 -15.25 -27.10 -6.50
C ARG A 128 -15.54 -26.49 -7.87
N ALA A 129 -15.35 -25.19 -8.03
CA ALA A 129 -15.62 -24.49 -9.29
C ALA A 129 -14.63 -24.84 -10.41
N LYS A 130 -13.38 -25.13 -10.07
CA LYS A 130 -12.30 -25.39 -11.04
C LYS A 130 -11.95 -26.87 -11.22
N GLY A 131 -12.43 -27.75 -10.35
CA GLY A 131 -12.21 -29.20 -10.45
C GLY A 131 -10.75 -29.61 -10.29
N TYR A 132 -10.00 -28.95 -9.39
CA TYR A 132 -8.58 -29.27 -9.17
C TYR A 132 -8.40 -30.69 -8.63
N ALA A 133 -7.49 -31.45 -9.26
CA ALA A 133 -7.11 -32.80 -8.84
C ALA A 133 -6.12 -32.77 -7.66
N ASP A 134 -5.27 -31.73 -7.61
CA ASP A 134 -4.34 -31.47 -6.51
C ASP A 134 -4.42 -30.00 -6.10
N PRO A 135 -5.39 -29.64 -5.24
CA PRO A 135 -5.60 -28.27 -4.82
C PRO A 135 -4.39 -27.60 -4.14
N ARG A 136 -3.52 -28.36 -3.45
CA ARG A 136 -2.35 -27.78 -2.76
C ARG A 136 -1.33 -27.24 -3.77
N HIS A 137 -1.14 -27.93 -4.89
CA HIS A 137 -0.17 -27.49 -5.90
C HIS A 137 -0.78 -26.67 -7.04
N GLN A 138 -2.11 -26.69 -7.20
CA GLN A 138 -2.81 -25.99 -8.28
C GLN A 138 -3.43 -24.64 -7.85
N VAL A 139 -3.66 -24.41 -6.56
CA VAL A 139 -4.19 -23.14 -6.06
C VAL A 139 -3.04 -22.23 -5.64
N THR A 140 -2.75 -21.23 -6.48
CA THR A 140 -1.62 -20.30 -6.31
C THR A 140 -1.96 -19.04 -5.52
N ASP A 141 -3.25 -18.81 -5.19
CA ASP A 141 -3.73 -17.62 -4.44
C ASP A 141 -4.15 -17.96 -3.00
N LEU A 142 -3.53 -18.99 -2.40
CA LEU A 142 -3.73 -19.33 -0.98
C LEU A 142 -3.15 -18.25 -0.07
N VAL A 143 -1.94 -17.78 -0.36
CA VAL A 143 -1.42 -16.50 0.11
C VAL A 143 -1.32 -15.59 -1.11
N ALA A 144 -1.77 -14.35 -0.97
CA ALA A 144 -1.67 -13.37 -2.03
C ALA A 144 -1.37 -11.97 -1.48
N ALA A 145 -0.50 -11.25 -2.15
CA ALA A 145 -0.17 -9.87 -1.86
C ALA A 145 -0.65 -8.92 -2.96
N ARG A 146 -0.93 -7.69 -2.56
CA ARG A 146 -1.26 -6.58 -3.45
C ARG A 146 -0.34 -5.41 -3.14
N VAL A 147 0.34 -4.94 -4.17
CA VAL A 147 1.18 -3.75 -4.17
C VAL A 147 0.50 -2.69 -5.04
N ILE A 148 0.09 -1.59 -4.42
CA ILE A 148 -0.55 -0.46 -5.08
C ILE A 148 0.43 0.71 -5.08
N VAL A 149 0.73 1.26 -6.25
CA VAL A 149 1.62 2.42 -6.45
C VAL A 149 0.86 3.59 -7.08
N TYR A 150 1.43 4.78 -7.08
CA TYR A 150 0.75 5.95 -7.64
C TYR A 150 0.83 6.02 -9.15
N THR A 151 2.01 5.72 -9.71
CA THR A 151 2.28 5.92 -11.14
C THR A 151 2.59 4.62 -11.87
N SER A 152 2.39 4.61 -13.19
CA SER A 152 2.81 3.50 -14.05
C SER A 152 4.32 3.28 -14.01
N ALA A 153 5.13 4.35 -13.92
CA ALA A 153 6.59 4.23 -13.78
C ALA A 153 7.00 3.52 -12.47
N GLU A 154 6.34 3.82 -11.35
CA GLU A 154 6.56 3.10 -10.08
C GLU A 154 6.10 1.65 -10.16
N ARG A 155 5.04 1.37 -10.95
CA ARG A 155 4.58 0.00 -11.19
C ARG A 155 5.67 -0.80 -11.90
N GLU A 156 6.25 -0.24 -12.96
CA GLU A 156 7.38 -0.87 -13.67
C GLU A 156 8.58 -1.12 -12.75
N ARG A 157 8.92 -0.16 -11.89
CA ARG A 157 9.99 -0.33 -10.88
C ARG A 157 9.66 -1.43 -9.88
N ALA A 158 8.43 -1.49 -9.38
CA ALA A 158 7.99 -2.52 -8.44
C ALA A 158 8.05 -3.91 -9.07
N MET A 159 7.61 -4.03 -10.32
CA MET A 159 7.70 -5.26 -11.09
C MET A 159 9.16 -5.69 -11.32
N ALA A 160 10.05 -4.75 -11.66
CA ALA A 160 11.47 -5.04 -11.80
C ALA A 160 12.10 -5.54 -10.49
N ALA A 161 11.78 -4.90 -9.36
CA ALA A 161 12.22 -5.31 -8.03
C ALA A 161 11.77 -6.74 -7.69
N ILE A 162 10.50 -7.07 -7.96
CA ILE A 162 9.95 -8.41 -7.74
C ILE A 162 10.65 -9.45 -8.62
N ARG A 163 10.84 -9.16 -9.92
CA ARG A 163 11.54 -10.04 -10.88
C ARG A 163 12.98 -10.33 -10.48
N ALA A 164 13.69 -9.31 -9.99
CA ALA A 164 15.06 -9.44 -9.52
C ALA A 164 15.15 -10.35 -8.29
N ARG A 165 14.10 -10.35 -7.46
CA ARG A 165 14.15 -10.92 -6.12
C ARG A 165 13.60 -12.35 -6.01
N PHE A 166 12.52 -12.64 -6.74
CA PHE A 166 11.80 -13.90 -6.64
C PHE A 166 12.09 -14.83 -7.83
N THR A 167 11.92 -16.13 -7.56
CA THR A 167 11.75 -17.16 -8.60
C THR A 167 10.29 -17.15 -9.05
N LEU A 168 10.07 -16.96 -10.35
CA LEU A 168 8.75 -16.75 -10.93
C LEU A 168 8.33 -17.96 -11.77
N THR A 169 7.10 -18.44 -11.60
CA THR A 169 6.45 -19.39 -12.52
C THR A 169 5.45 -18.70 -13.44
N GLU A 170 4.97 -17.52 -13.07
CA GLU A 170 4.09 -16.68 -13.89
C GLU A 170 4.50 -15.20 -13.74
N ASP A 171 4.48 -14.47 -14.85
CA ASP A 171 4.82 -13.05 -14.97
C ASP A 171 4.02 -12.47 -16.16
N ARG A 172 2.78 -12.04 -15.90
CA ARG A 172 1.91 -11.52 -16.96
C ARG A 172 0.84 -10.57 -16.42
N ASN A 173 0.21 -9.82 -17.32
CA ASN A 173 -1.06 -9.16 -17.03
C ASN A 173 -2.21 -9.99 -17.64
N PRO A 174 -3.09 -10.60 -16.83
CA PRO A 174 -4.23 -11.36 -17.34
C PRO A 174 -5.21 -10.54 -18.20
N GLY A 175 -5.17 -9.21 -18.14
CA GLY A 175 -5.98 -8.36 -19.01
C GLY A 175 -5.49 -8.30 -20.45
N ASP A 176 -4.23 -8.64 -20.71
CA ASP A 176 -3.66 -8.60 -22.07
C ASP A 176 -4.20 -9.75 -22.94
N GLU A 177 -4.62 -10.85 -22.30
CA GLU A 177 -5.20 -12.03 -22.95
C GLU A 177 -6.72 -11.90 -23.18
N ARG A 178 -7.35 -10.81 -22.72
CA ARG A 178 -8.80 -10.60 -22.86
C ARG A 178 -9.13 -9.91 -24.18
N ASP A 179 -9.84 -10.62 -25.04
CA ASP A 179 -10.41 -10.07 -26.26
C ASP A 179 -11.77 -9.36 -26.01
N GLY A 180 -12.09 -8.39 -26.85
CA GLY A 180 -13.40 -7.73 -26.90
C GLY A 180 -13.72 -6.83 -25.69
N ASP A 181 -14.97 -6.88 -25.23
CA ASP A 181 -15.59 -5.98 -24.23
C ASP A 181 -15.04 -6.16 -22.80
N HIS A 182 -14.12 -7.10 -22.57
CA HIS A 182 -13.48 -7.35 -21.28
C HIS A 182 -12.06 -6.77 -21.19
N LYS A 183 -11.66 -5.98 -22.20
CA LYS A 183 -10.42 -5.19 -22.18
C LYS A 183 -10.47 -4.16 -21.05
N GLY A 184 -9.37 -4.09 -20.31
CA GLY A 184 -9.14 -3.02 -19.34
C GLY A 184 -8.76 -3.45 -17.93
N TYR A 185 -8.62 -4.76 -17.71
CA TYR A 185 -7.99 -5.25 -16.51
C TYR A 185 -6.49 -4.93 -16.52
N ASP A 186 -6.07 -3.93 -15.76
CA ASP A 186 -4.67 -3.54 -15.63
C ASP A 186 -4.15 -3.98 -14.27
N CYS A 187 -3.68 -5.22 -14.21
CA CYS A 187 -3.04 -5.75 -13.03
C CYS A 187 -1.97 -6.73 -13.45
N TRP A 188 -0.74 -6.45 -13.05
CA TRP A 188 0.32 -7.40 -13.22
C TRP A 188 0.25 -8.49 -12.15
N HIS A 189 0.36 -9.75 -12.56
CA HIS A 189 0.30 -10.93 -11.70
C HIS A 189 1.64 -11.64 -11.77
N PHE A 190 2.19 -11.91 -10.59
CA PHE A 190 3.32 -12.81 -10.42
C PHE A 190 2.87 -14.03 -9.62
N ILE A 191 3.25 -15.22 -10.05
CA ILE A 191 3.27 -16.39 -9.17
C ILE A 191 4.72 -16.65 -8.79
N VAL A 192 5.02 -16.52 -7.50
CA VAL A 192 6.37 -16.68 -6.95
C VAL A 192 6.48 -17.97 -6.16
N THR A 193 7.57 -18.71 -6.32
CA THR A 193 7.80 -20.02 -5.66
C THR A 193 8.94 -20.00 -4.64
N GLY A 194 9.57 -18.86 -4.43
CA GLY A 194 10.64 -18.65 -3.46
C GLY A 194 11.53 -17.49 -3.88
N GLU A 195 12.61 -17.27 -3.13
CA GLU A 195 13.63 -16.28 -3.53
C GLU A 195 14.50 -16.82 -4.66
N ARG A 196 15.03 -15.92 -5.50
CA ARG A 196 16.03 -16.26 -6.50
C ARG A 196 17.42 -16.49 -5.89
N PHE A 197 17.71 -15.78 -4.81
CA PHE A 197 18.97 -15.83 -4.07
C PHE A 197 18.65 -15.89 -2.57
N ASP A 198 19.43 -16.67 -1.79
CA ASP A 198 19.28 -16.73 -0.34
C ASP A 198 19.71 -15.39 0.27
N SER A 199 18.71 -14.58 0.59
CA SER A 199 18.89 -13.26 1.18
C SER A 199 18.84 -13.26 2.69
N GLN A 200 18.40 -14.38 3.28
CA GLN A 200 18.03 -14.52 4.69
C GLN A 200 16.86 -13.60 5.14
N TRP A 201 16.12 -12.98 4.22
CA TRP A 201 14.93 -12.18 4.57
C TRP A 201 13.73 -13.06 4.89
N ILE A 202 13.65 -14.20 4.22
CA ILE A 202 12.75 -15.28 4.63
C ILE A 202 13.44 -16.00 5.79
N GLN A 203 12.83 -15.94 6.97
CA GLN A 203 13.38 -16.59 8.15
C GLN A 203 13.24 -18.11 7.99
N ARG A 204 14.36 -18.85 8.02
CA ARG A 204 14.33 -20.31 8.01
C ARG A 204 13.46 -20.84 9.17
N GLY A 205 12.50 -21.71 8.84
CA GLY A 205 11.50 -22.21 9.77
C GLY A 205 10.41 -21.21 10.16
N GLY A 206 10.34 -20.04 9.52
CA GLY A 206 9.21 -19.12 9.58
C GLY A 206 8.04 -19.58 8.71
N ASP A 207 6.90 -18.90 8.80
CA ASP A 207 5.68 -19.34 8.14
C ASP A 207 5.76 -19.18 6.61
N LEU A 208 6.43 -18.14 6.11
CA LEU A 208 6.65 -17.94 4.67
C LEU A 208 7.68 -18.92 4.09
N ASP A 209 8.70 -19.28 4.86
CA ASP A 209 9.66 -20.34 4.50
C ASP A 209 8.93 -21.68 4.35
N HIS A 210 8.14 -22.03 5.36
CA HIS A 210 7.30 -23.22 5.33
C HIS A 210 6.30 -23.17 4.16
N TYR A 211 5.72 -22.01 3.85
CA TYR A 211 4.83 -21.83 2.71
C TYR A 211 5.48 -22.27 1.39
N PHE A 212 6.69 -21.78 1.10
CA PHE A 212 7.38 -22.12 -0.14
C PHE A 212 7.79 -23.59 -0.24
N HIS A 213 7.90 -24.30 0.88
CA HIS A 213 8.11 -25.75 0.90
C HIS A 213 6.81 -26.56 0.79
N ALA A 214 5.69 -26.03 1.27
CA ALA A 214 4.42 -26.72 1.33
C ALA A 214 3.53 -26.51 0.09
N PHE A 215 3.70 -25.40 -0.63
CA PHE A 215 2.84 -24.99 -1.74
C PHE A 215 3.65 -24.58 -2.98
N ASN A 216 3.04 -24.71 -4.16
CA ASN A 216 3.70 -24.43 -5.44
C ASN A 216 3.61 -22.94 -5.87
N GLY A 217 3.60 -22.05 -4.90
CA GLY A 217 3.70 -20.61 -5.08
C GLY A 217 2.59 -19.78 -4.46
N LEU A 218 2.82 -18.47 -4.43
CA LEU A 218 1.89 -17.44 -3.96
C LEU A 218 1.75 -16.34 -5.01
N GLU A 219 0.65 -15.59 -4.95
CA GLU A 219 0.35 -14.56 -5.93
C GLU A 219 0.79 -13.17 -5.44
N ILE A 220 1.45 -12.38 -6.28
CA ILE A 220 1.72 -10.96 -6.04
C ILE A 220 1.10 -10.15 -7.16
N GLN A 221 0.17 -9.26 -6.82
CA GLN A 221 -0.51 -8.37 -7.72
C GLN A 221 0.07 -6.96 -7.64
N VAL A 222 0.45 -6.36 -8.77
CA VAL A 222 0.95 -4.97 -8.83
C VAL A 222 0.03 -4.11 -9.68
N ARG A 223 -0.43 -2.98 -9.12
CA ARG A 223 -1.38 -2.06 -9.78
C ARG A 223 -1.09 -0.59 -9.44
N THR A 224 -1.57 0.32 -10.27
CA THR A 224 -1.69 1.73 -9.88
C THR A 224 -2.93 1.95 -9.00
N VAL A 225 -2.99 3.06 -8.26
CA VAL A 225 -4.18 3.47 -7.49
C VAL A 225 -5.42 3.56 -8.40
N ALA A 226 -5.28 4.12 -9.60
CA ALA A 226 -6.39 4.24 -10.54
C ALA A 226 -6.88 2.86 -11.04
N ALA A 227 -5.94 1.96 -11.39
CA ALA A 227 -6.25 0.58 -11.75
C ALA A 227 -6.93 -0.20 -10.62
N HIS A 228 -6.49 0.02 -9.39
CA HIS A 228 -7.13 -0.59 -8.23
C HIS A 228 -8.58 -0.12 -8.07
N ALA A 229 -8.83 1.19 -8.12
CA ALA A 229 -10.16 1.76 -7.97
C ALA A 229 -11.15 1.24 -9.03
N TRP A 230 -10.73 1.23 -10.31
CA TRP A 230 -11.56 0.69 -11.39
C TRP A 230 -11.88 -0.79 -11.16
N ALA A 231 -10.88 -1.60 -10.82
CA ALA A 231 -11.06 -3.04 -10.69
C ALA A 231 -11.90 -3.43 -9.46
N GLU A 232 -11.81 -2.73 -8.34
CA GLU A 232 -12.68 -3.02 -7.19
C GLU A 232 -14.15 -2.73 -7.52
N TYR A 233 -14.44 -1.67 -8.29
CA TYR A 233 -15.79 -1.38 -8.74
C TYR A 233 -16.31 -2.42 -9.74
N GLU A 234 -15.49 -2.80 -10.72
CA GLU A 234 -15.82 -3.86 -11.69
C GLU A 234 -16.09 -5.20 -11.00
N HIS A 235 -15.23 -5.60 -10.06
CA HIS A 235 -15.42 -6.83 -9.30
C HIS A 235 -16.68 -6.78 -8.43
N ALA A 236 -16.98 -5.64 -7.79
CA ALA A 236 -18.19 -5.51 -6.99
C ALA A 236 -19.45 -5.67 -7.84
N LEU A 237 -19.50 -5.06 -9.04
CA LEU A 237 -20.67 -5.13 -9.89
C LEU A 237 -20.83 -6.53 -10.54
N ARG A 238 -19.77 -7.07 -11.15
CA ARG A 238 -19.86 -8.32 -11.93
C ARG A 238 -19.98 -9.57 -11.06
N TYR A 239 -19.30 -9.61 -9.91
CA TYR A 239 -19.26 -10.82 -9.08
C TYR A 239 -20.22 -10.83 -7.90
N LYS A 240 -20.68 -9.66 -7.41
CA LYS A 240 -21.53 -9.58 -6.22
C LYS A 240 -22.97 -9.12 -6.48
N SER A 241 -23.28 -8.60 -7.67
CA SER A 241 -24.65 -8.17 -7.95
C SER A 241 -25.45 -9.29 -8.64
N THR A 242 -26.48 -9.80 -7.96
CA THR A 242 -27.51 -10.65 -8.58
C THR A 242 -28.19 -9.92 -9.74
N GLN A 243 -28.29 -8.59 -9.63
CA GLN A 243 -28.85 -7.71 -10.66
C GLN A 243 -28.10 -7.80 -11.99
N TYR A 244 -26.76 -7.87 -11.99
CA TYR A 244 -26.01 -8.01 -13.24
C TYR A 244 -26.27 -9.35 -13.93
N ALA A 245 -26.44 -10.43 -13.17
CA ALA A 245 -26.78 -11.75 -13.71
C ALA A 245 -28.18 -11.78 -14.36
N GLU A 246 -29.11 -10.98 -13.85
CA GLU A 246 -30.49 -10.85 -14.33
C GLU A 246 -30.64 -9.91 -15.55
N LEU A 247 -29.59 -9.17 -15.92
CA LEU A 247 -29.63 -8.27 -17.08
C LEU A 247 -29.82 -9.03 -18.40
N SER A 248 -30.56 -8.40 -19.33
CA SER A 248 -30.65 -8.85 -20.71
C SER A 248 -29.26 -8.82 -21.37
N PRO A 249 -29.02 -9.59 -22.45
CA PRO A 249 -27.77 -9.52 -23.20
C PRO A 249 -27.40 -8.10 -23.63
N GLN A 250 -28.40 -7.30 -24.03
CA GLN A 250 -28.21 -5.89 -24.39
C GLN A 250 -27.80 -5.05 -23.18
N GLY A 251 -28.47 -5.21 -22.03
CA GLY A 251 -28.11 -4.48 -20.81
C GLY A 251 -26.70 -4.82 -20.30
N ARG A 252 -26.24 -6.06 -20.48
CA ARG A 252 -24.85 -6.45 -20.19
C ARG A 252 -23.86 -5.73 -21.11
N ALA A 253 -24.13 -5.71 -22.40
CA ALA A 253 -23.28 -5.01 -23.37
C ALA A 253 -23.20 -3.49 -23.10
N GLU A 254 -24.29 -2.86 -22.69
CA GLU A 254 -24.31 -1.44 -22.31
C GLU A 254 -23.43 -1.17 -21.08
N ILE A 255 -23.49 -2.04 -20.06
CA ILE A 255 -22.62 -1.94 -18.88
C ILE A 255 -21.16 -2.21 -19.23
N ASP A 256 -20.89 -3.18 -20.10
CA ASP A 256 -19.55 -3.49 -20.58
C ASP A 256 -18.92 -2.31 -21.32
N ALA A 257 -19.70 -1.63 -22.16
CA ALA A 257 -19.27 -0.41 -22.85
C ALA A 257 -18.92 0.72 -21.85
N LEU A 258 -19.71 0.90 -20.78
CA LEU A 258 -19.41 1.88 -19.73
C LEU A 258 -18.14 1.53 -18.94
N PHE A 259 -17.88 0.25 -18.68
CA PHE A 259 -16.63 -0.18 -18.05
C PHE A 259 -15.42 0.10 -18.94
N LEU A 260 -15.57 -0.11 -20.25
CA LEU A 260 -14.53 0.21 -21.23
C LEU A 260 -14.25 1.71 -21.27
N GLU A 261 -15.28 2.55 -21.27
CA GLU A 261 -15.13 4.02 -21.19
C GLU A 261 -14.40 4.41 -19.89
N ALA A 262 -14.85 3.88 -18.74
CA ALA A 262 -14.21 4.14 -17.45
C ALA A 262 -12.74 3.68 -17.43
N HIS A 263 -12.40 2.59 -18.13
CA HIS A 263 -11.03 2.12 -18.26
C HIS A 263 -10.15 3.14 -19.02
N GLN A 264 -10.67 3.71 -20.11
CA GLN A 264 -9.95 4.73 -20.89
C GLN A 264 -9.71 6.01 -20.08
N LEU A 265 -10.72 6.44 -19.30
CA LEU A 265 -10.57 7.58 -18.39
C LEU A 265 -9.53 7.31 -17.31
N ARG A 266 -9.53 6.09 -16.75
CA ARG A 266 -8.52 5.64 -15.81
C ARG A 266 -7.10 5.67 -16.42
N GLN A 267 -6.92 5.20 -17.65
CA GLN A 267 -5.62 5.28 -18.33
C GLN A 267 -5.12 6.73 -18.42
N ARG A 268 -5.99 7.67 -18.80
CA ARG A 268 -5.64 9.10 -18.84
C ARG A 268 -5.29 9.66 -17.46
N LEU A 269 -5.92 9.17 -16.39
CA LEU A 269 -5.58 9.56 -15.03
C LEU A 269 -4.17 9.09 -14.65
N ASP A 270 -3.82 7.84 -14.98
CA ASP A 270 -2.46 7.32 -14.78
C ASP A 270 -1.43 8.15 -15.57
N ASP A 271 -1.70 8.49 -16.84
CA ASP A 271 -0.82 9.33 -17.66
C ASP A 271 -0.64 10.74 -17.07
N SER A 272 -1.71 11.29 -16.48
CA SER A 272 -1.69 12.59 -15.81
C SER A 272 -0.84 12.54 -14.54
N PHE A 273 -0.97 11.48 -13.74
CA PHE A 273 -0.14 11.29 -12.54
C PHE A 273 1.34 11.13 -12.90
N LEU A 274 1.65 10.37 -13.94
CA LEU A 274 3.01 10.25 -14.44
C LEU A 274 3.56 11.62 -14.91
N SER A 275 2.77 12.36 -15.70
CA SER A 275 3.16 13.68 -16.21
C SER A 275 3.41 14.69 -15.08
N ILE A 276 2.61 14.64 -14.01
CA ILE A 276 2.82 15.47 -12.82
C ILE A 276 4.13 15.06 -12.13
N ALA A 277 4.36 13.76 -11.93
CA ALA A 277 5.55 13.25 -11.27
C ALA A 277 6.83 13.61 -12.04
N ASP A 278 6.82 13.50 -13.37
CA ASP A 278 7.96 13.87 -14.22
C ASP A 278 8.21 15.39 -14.18
N ARG A 279 7.16 16.22 -14.29
CA ARG A 279 7.30 17.68 -14.16
C ARG A 279 7.89 18.09 -12.81
N LEU A 280 7.46 17.45 -11.72
CA LEU A 280 8.01 17.73 -10.39
C LEU A 280 9.47 17.28 -10.26
N ARG A 281 9.87 16.20 -10.94
CA ARG A 281 11.27 15.74 -11.00
C ARG A 281 12.16 16.70 -11.79
N ASP A 282 11.63 17.30 -12.85
CA ASP A 282 12.36 18.22 -13.73
C ASP A 282 12.47 19.65 -13.17
N LEU A 283 11.71 19.99 -12.12
CA LEU A 283 11.87 21.27 -11.46
C LEU A 283 13.26 21.35 -10.81
N PRO A 284 14.05 22.41 -11.07
CA PRO A 284 15.24 22.65 -10.26
C PRO A 284 14.79 22.79 -8.80
N GLY A 285 15.32 21.93 -7.92
CA GLY A 285 15.15 22.08 -6.47
C GLY A 285 15.46 23.51 -6.07
N PRO A 286 14.84 24.04 -4.99
CA PRO A 286 14.83 25.47 -4.70
C PRO A 286 16.22 26.07 -4.87
N ALA A 287 16.38 26.86 -5.93
CA ALA A 287 17.60 27.61 -6.16
C ALA A 287 17.78 28.50 -4.94
N ALA A 288 18.85 28.24 -4.18
CA ALA A 288 19.32 29.13 -3.13
C ALA A 288 19.64 30.48 -3.78
N THR A 289 18.64 31.33 -3.89
CA THR A 289 18.75 32.70 -4.36
C THR A 289 19.22 33.50 -3.16
N VAL A 290 20.53 33.47 -2.93
CA VAL A 290 21.21 34.47 -2.10
C VAL A 290 21.22 35.75 -2.93
N ALA A 291 20.16 36.55 -2.80
CA ALA A 291 20.22 37.96 -3.16
C ALA A 291 20.69 38.72 -1.91
N PRO A 292 21.82 39.47 -1.97
CA PRO A 292 22.25 40.28 -0.85
C PRO A 292 21.27 41.44 -0.69
N ARG A 293 20.61 41.50 0.46
CA ARG A 293 19.82 42.67 0.86
C ARG A 293 20.49 43.28 2.08
N ASP A 294 21.25 44.35 1.81
CA ASP A 294 21.41 45.46 2.74
C ASP A 294 20.01 45.98 3.05
N ASP A 295 19.57 45.80 4.29
CA ASP A 295 18.63 46.69 5.00
C ASP A 295 18.36 46.09 6.38
N ALA A 296 19.00 46.66 7.39
CA ALA A 296 18.68 46.42 8.79
C ALA A 296 17.30 46.99 9.13
N PRO A 297 16.51 46.27 9.95
CA PRO A 297 15.77 46.98 10.99
C PRO A 297 15.86 46.31 12.37
N ALA A 298 16.15 47.18 13.33
CA ALA A 298 15.86 47.20 14.76
C ALA A 298 15.47 45.90 15.50
N ALA A 299 16.30 45.59 16.50
CA ALA A 299 16.21 44.46 17.42
C ALA A 299 14.94 44.43 18.30
N LEU A 300 14.35 43.23 18.43
CA LEU A 300 13.64 42.81 19.64
C LEU A 300 14.62 42.12 20.62
N PRO A 301 14.37 42.20 21.94
CA PRO A 301 15.31 41.73 22.95
C PRO A 301 15.53 40.21 22.87
N SER A 302 16.81 39.86 22.78
CA SER A 302 17.35 38.51 22.64
C SER A 302 17.02 37.65 23.86
N GLN A 303 16.46 36.46 23.65
CA GLN A 303 16.71 35.36 24.59
C GLN A 303 18.22 35.05 24.58
N PRO A 304 18.82 34.69 25.73
CA PRO A 304 20.25 34.41 25.80
C PRO A 304 20.62 33.30 24.81
N PRO A 305 21.73 33.45 24.06
CA PRO A 305 22.10 32.52 23.01
C PRO A 305 22.48 31.19 23.64
N VAL A 306 21.79 30.12 23.23
CA VAL A 306 22.35 28.79 23.29
C VAL A 306 23.53 28.79 22.31
N PRO A 307 24.76 28.47 22.73
CA PRO A 307 25.90 28.45 21.82
C PRO A 307 25.68 27.35 20.77
N GLN A 308 25.41 27.76 19.53
CA GLN A 308 25.50 26.87 18.37
C GLN A 308 26.93 26.95 17.84
N PRO A 309 27.69 25.85 17.80
CA PRO A 309 28.91 25.80 17.00
C PRO A 309 28.53 25.76 15.52
N ASN A 310 29.16 26.65 14.74
CA ASN A 310 28.98 26.85 13.30
C ASN A 310 28.88 25.54 12.50
N ALA A 311 27.74 25.34 11.83
CA ALA A 311 27.43 24.19 10.97
C ALA A 311 27.35 24.57 9.48
N ASP A 312 28.23 25.47 9.03
CA ASP A 312 28.32 25.81 7.62
C ASP A 312 29.41 24.98 6.94
N ASP A 313 29.02 24.37 5.83
CA ASP A 313 29.82 23.65 4.81
C ASP A 313 30.25 22.18 5.07
N ILE A 314 29.28 21.28 5.31
CA ILE A 314 29.49 19.85 5.01
C ILE A 314 29.53 19.66 3.48
N GLU A 315 30.74 19.48 2.92
CA GLU A 315 30.95 19.21 1.49
C GLU A 315 30.58 17.77 1.09
N ILE A 316 29.89 17.61 -0.04
CA ILE A 316 29.48 16.30 -0.58
C ILE A 316 30.69 15.40 -0.87
N ALA A 317 31.78 15.95 -1.41
CA ALA A 317 32.99 15.20 -1.72
C ALA A 317 33.64 14.60 -0.46
N ALA A 318 33.68 15.37 0.64
CA ALA A 318 34.18 14.91 1.92
C ALA A 318 33.31 13.79 2.51
N VAL A 319 31.98 13.91 2.40
CA VAL A 319 31.06 12.85 2.85
C VAL A 319 31.23 11.60 1.99
N ARG A 320 31.33 11.72 0.66
CA ARG A 320 31.55 10.58 -0.25
C ARG A 320 32.83 9.81 0.12
N ALA A 321 33.95 10.51 0.26
CA ALA A 321 35.22 9.87 0.62
C ALA A 321 35.15 9.18 1.99
N TRP A 322 34.52 9.83 2.96
CA TRP A 322 34.37 9.28 4.30
C TRP A 322 33.51 8.02 4.35
N ILE A 323 32.32 8.03 3.74
CA ILE A 323 31.44 6.85 3.74
C ILE A 323 32.02 5.71 2.90
N ALA A 324 32.81 6.01 1.86
CA ALA A 324 33.55 5.00 1.10
C ALA A 324 34.58 4.28 1.96
N ALA A 325 35.35 5.03 2.75
CA ALA A 325 36.34 4.43 3.66
C ALA A 325 35.68 3.66 4.81
N ARG A 326 34.53 4.13 5.30
CA ARG A 326 33.82 3.51 6.43
C ARG A 326 33.04 2.25 6.05
N TYR A 327 32.48 2.20 4.84
CA TYR A 327 31.63 1.12 4.37
C TYR A 327 32.17 0.56 3.04
N PRO A 328 33.34 -0.10 3.05
CA PRO A 328 34.02 -0.55 1.82
C PRO A 328 33.20 -1.58 1.04
N ASP A 329 32.43 -2.42 1.75
CA ASP A 329 31.64 -3.51 1.18
C ASP A 329 30.24 -3.09 0.71
N ALA A 330 29.84 -1.83 0.95
CA ALA A 330 28.55 -1.29 0.55
C ALA A 330 28.63 -0.56 -0.81
N GLU A 331 27.51 -0.58 -1.53
CA GLU A 331 27.36 -0.05 -2.88
C GLU A 331 27.52 1.48 -2.93
N GLU A 332 28.12 1.96 -4.02
CA GLU A 332 28.28 3.38 -4.27
C GLU A 332 26.90 4.07 -4.31
N PRO A 333 26.67 5.09 -3.49
CA PRO A 333 25.41 5.80 -3.49
C PRO A 333 25.24 6.68 -4.73
N SER A 334 23.99 6.84 -5.17
CA SER A 334 23.65 7.84 -6.18
C SER A 334 23.92 9.26 -5.68
N ASP A 335 24.05 10.22 -6.60
CA ASP A 335 24.25 11.63 -6.25
C ASP A 335 23.10 12.18 -5.40
N GLN A 336 21.87 11.71 -5.62
CA GLN A 336 20.72 12.03 -4.78
C GLN A 336 20.88 11.45 -3.37
N GLY A 337 21.35 10.21 -3.25
CA GLY A 337 21.64 9.58 -1.95
C GLY A 337 22.70 10.36 -1.17
N LEU A 338 23.72 10.89 -1.83
CA LEU A 338 24.75 11.70 -1.18
C LEU A 338 24.24 13.06 -0.69
N ARG A 339 23.40 13.74 -1.48
CA ARG A 339 22.72 14.96 -1.04
C ARG A 339 21.86 14.68 0.19
N PHE A 340 21.14 13.57 0.16
CA PHE A 340 20.34 13.12 1.30
C PHE A 340 21.20 12.82 2.53
N ALA A 341 22.35 12.16 2.40
CA ALA A 341 23.28 11.96 3.52
C ALA A 341 23.73 13.28 4.14
N VAL A 342 24.04 14.29 3.32
CA VAL A 342 24.39 15.64 3.82
C VAL A 342 23.23 16.28 4.56
N GLU A 343 22.00 16.16 4.06
CA GLU A 343 20.80 16.64 4.76
C GLU A 343 20.62 15.96 6.13
N LEU A 344 20.83 14.65 6.22
CA LEU A 344 20.76 13.90 7.48
C LEU A 344 21.81 14.40 8.49
N LEU A 345 23.05 14.60 8.04
CA LEU A 345 24.15 15.08 8.88
C LEU A 345 23.88 16.50 9.38
N ARG A 346 23.39 17.40 8.51
CA ARG A 346 22.99 18.77 8.88
C ARG A 346 21.83 18.78 9.87
N ALA A 347 20.84 17.91 9.67
CA ALA A 347 19.67 17.83 10.54
C ALA A 347 20.04 17.44 11.99
N ILE A 348 21.10 16.66 12.20
CA ILE A 348 21.60 16.31 13.54
C ILE A 348 22.14 17.54 14.30
N GLY A 349 22.74 18.48 13.55
CA GLY A 349 23.29 19.74 14.07
C GLY A 349 24.66 19.64 14.76
N ASP A 350 25.28 18.46 14.80
CA ASP A 350 26.62 18.27 15.36
C ASP A 350 27.70 18.46 14.26
N PRO A 351 28.89 19.01 14.55
CA PRO A 351 29.99 19.09 13.60
C PRO A 351 30.36 17.71 13.05
N LEU A 352 30.74 17.65 11.76
CA LEU A 352 31.01 16.38 11.07
C LEU A 352 32.05 15.52 11.82
N ASP A 353 33.09 16.12 12.38
CA ASP A 353 34.12 15.39 13.14
C ASP A 353 33.61 14.85 14.48
N GLN A 354 32.62 15.50 15.09
CA GLN A 354 31.94 14.96 16.27
C GLN A 354 31.09 13.74 15.89
N ILE A 355 30.38 13.81 14.76
CA ILE A 355 29.61 12.69 14.23
C ILE A 355 30.54 11.50 13.93
N LYS A 356 31.66 11.73 13.23
CA LYS A 356 32.69 10.72 12.94
C LYS A 356 33.18 10.01 14.21
N ARG A 357 33.65 10.77 15.21
CA ARG A 357 34.12 10.23 16.50
C ARG A 357 33.05 9.43 17.22
N ARG A 358 31.78 9.85 17.11
CA ARG A 358 30.66 9.13 17.74
C ARG A 358 30.41 7.79 17.04
N LEU A 359 30.48 7.75 15.71
CA LEU A 359 30.31 6.51 14.94
C LEU A 359 31.51 5.56 15.06
N GLU A 360 32.73 6.07 15.24
CA GLU A 360 33.94 5.25 15.51
C GLU A 360 33.81 4.40 16.79
N ARG A 361 32.98 4.83 17.75
CA ARG A 361 32.72 4.07 18.98
C ARG A 361 31.79 2.87 18.77
N LEU A 362 31.11 2.79 17.62
CA LEU A 362 30.30 1.63 17.27
C LEU A 362 31.23 0.50 16.79
N PRO A 363 31.17 -0.70 17.40
CA PRO A 363 31.88 -1.86 16.87
C PRO A 363 31.48 -2.14 15.42
N ALA A 364 32.47 -2.42 14.58
CA ALA A 364 32.25 -2.77 13.18
C ALA A 364 31.23 -3.92 13.05
N GLY A 365 30.27 -3.77 12.15
CA GLY A 365 29.23 -4.78 11.92
C GLY A 365 28.15 -4.88 13.00
N LEU A 366 28.25 -4.20 14.16
CA LEU A 366 27.24 -4.30 15.23
C LEU A 366 25.84 -3.92 14.74
N VAL A 367 25.73 -2.82 14.00
CA VAL A 367 24.45 -2.31 13.52
C VAL A 367 23.89 -3.22 12.42
N ALA A 368 24.73 -3.66 11.47
CA ALA A 368 24.35 -4.62 10.43
C ALA A 368 23.87 -5.96 11.04
N ASN A 369 24.61 -6.50 12.00
CA ASN A 369 24.26 -7.74 12.71
C ASN A 369 22.94 -7.61 13.48
N ASN A 370 22.73 -6.50 14.20
CA ASN A 370 21.49 -6.27 14.96
C ASN A 370 20.27 -6.06 14.07
N LEU A 371 20.48 -5.54 12.86
CA LEU A 371 19.47 -5.45 11.81
C LEU A 371 19.36 -6.72 10.96
N ARG A 372 20.15 -7.78 11.29
CA ARG A 372 20.22 -9.06 10.58
C ARG A 372 20.40 -8.88 9.08
N ARG A 373 21.39 -8.07 8.71
CA ARG A 373 21.63 -7.66 7.33
C ARG A 373 23.08 -7.91 6.94
N ASP A 374 23.29 -8.44 5.75
CA ASP A 374 24.61 -8.45 5.12
C ASP A 374 24.99 -7.03 4.69
N SER A 375 26.25 -6.65 4.89
CA SER A 375 26.79 -5.35 4.49
C SER A 375 26.81 -5.17 2.98
N THR A 376 26.84 -6.28 2.23
CA THR A 376 26.77 -6.33 0.77
C THR A 376 25.34 -6.06 0.26
N GLY A 377 25.19 -5.33 -0.84
CA GLY A 377 23.88 -5.07 -1.47
C GLY A 377 23.05 -3.91 -0.91
N ILE A 378 23.64 -3.01 -0.10
CA ILE A 378 23.00 -1.73 0.24
C ILE A 378 23.88 -0.55 -0.16
N SER A 379 23.27 0.62 -0.30
CA SER A 379 24.03 1.87 -0.47
C SER A 379 24.77 2.26 0.83
N ARG A 380 25.96 2.86 0.67
CA ARG A 380 26.73 3.44 1.79
C ARG A 380 25.93 4.49 2.59
N VAL A 381 25.02 5.18 1.94
CA VAL A 381 24.12 6.16 2.57
C VAL A 381 23.13 5.47 3.51
N ARG A 382 22.64 4.27 3.14
CA ARG A 382 21.79 3.48 4.03
C ARG A 382 22.57 2.95 5.24
N ALA A 383 23.80 2.50 5.02
CA ALA A 383 24.67 2.07 6.11
C ALA A 383 24.89 3.22 7.12
N LEU A 384 25.14 4.42 6.60
CA LEU A 384 25.24 5.64 7.40
C LEU A 384 23.93 5.95 8.16
N ASP A 385 22.77 5.91 7.49
CA ASP A 385 21.45 6.17 8.12
C ASP A 385 21.18 5.22 9.30
N ASP A 386 21.53 3.93 9.15
CA ASP A 386 21.37 2.91 10.20
C ASP A 386 22.30 3.18 11.41
N GLU A 387 23.56 3.53 11.17
CA GLU A 387 24.51 3.81 12.24
C GLU A 387 24.24 5.14 12.96
N LEU A 388 23.79 6.17 12.22
CA LEU A 388 23.32 7.41 12.81
C LEU A 388 22.09 7.16 13.69
N LEU A 389 21.13 6.36 13.22
CA LEU A 389 19.98 5.95 14.02
C LEU A 389 20.39 5.16 15.27
N ALA A 390 21.35 4.24 15.15
CA ALA A 390 21.87 3.47 16.27
C ALA A 390 22.56 4.36 17.33
N SER A 391 23.31 5.36 16.88
CA SER A 391 24.17 6.21 17.73
C SER A 391 23.41 7.37 18.40
N TYR A 392 22.46 7.97 17.69
CA TYR A 392 21.70 9.14 18.14
C TYR A 392 20.26 8.81 18.57
N GLY A 393 19.72 7.65 18.19
CA GLY A 393 18.43 7.15 18.63
C GLY A 393 17.28 8.13 18.46
N GLU A 394 16.59 8.45 19.55
CA GLU A 394 15.46 9.39 19.52
C GLU A 394 15.84 10.82 19.13
N ARG A 395 17.10 11.23 19.34
CA ARG A 395 17.58 12.53 18.85
C ARG A 395 17.60 12.54 17.33
N TYR A 396 18.05 11.45 16.71
CA TYR A 396 18.03 11.29 15.26
C TYR A 396 16.61 11.28 14.69
N LEU A 397 15.71 10.54 15.34
CA LEU A 397 14.29 10.47 14.93
C LEU A 397 13.62 11.85 14.94
N ARG A 398 13.95 12.70 15.93
CA ARG A 398 13.42 14.05 16.03
C ARG A 398 14.08 15.00 15.03
N ALA A 399 15.39 14.92 14.88
CA ALA A 399 16.18 15.76 13.97
C ALA A 399 15.78 15.55 12.50
N THR A 400 15.62 14.29 12.08
CA THR A 400 15.41 13.93 10.67
C THR A 400 13.94 13.80 10.26
N GLN A 401 13.01 14.15 11.15
CA GLN A 401 11.56 14.04 10.91
C GLN A 401 11.03 14.96 9.79
N HIS A 402 11.85 15.90 9.32
CA HIS A 402 11.53 16.85 8.23
C HIS A 402 12.56 16.80 7.08
N ALA A 403 13.50 15.85 7.09
CA ALA A 403 14.49 15.70 6.02
C ALA A 403 13.83 14.99 4.82
N GLY A 404 13.67 15.69 3.70
CA GLY A 404 12.90 15.27 2.52
C GLY A 404 11.48 15.85 2.52
N SER A 405 11.11 16.57 1.46
CA SER A 405 9.88 17.38 1.37
C SER A 405 8.65 16.65 0.80
N ASP A 406 8.55 15.32 0.96
CA ASP A 406 7.63 14.46 0.19
C ASP A 406 6.65 13.63 1.07
N PRO A 407 5.43 13.29 0.62
CA PRO A 407 4.53 12.27 1.20
C PRO A 407 5.18 10.96 1.72
N SER A 408 6.34 10.57 1.18
CA SER A 408 7.17 9.46 1.69
C SER A 408 7.62 9.58 3.16
N MET A 409 7.43 10.76 3.79
CA MET A 409 7.83 11.03 5.17
C MET A 409 7.09 10.17 6.21
N GLN A 410 5.83 9.80 5.99
CA GLN A 410 5.12 8.94 6.94
C GLN A 410 5.68 7.51 6.92
N ALA A 411 5.89 6.96 5.71
CA ALA A 411 6.52 5.66 5.51
C ALA A 411 7.96 5.60 6.04
N ARG A 412 8.77 6.64 5.81
CA ARG A 412 10.13 6.74 6.37
C ARG A 412 10.13 6.83 7.90
N ARG A 413 9.22 7.60 8.49
CA ARG A 413 9.10 7.71 9.95
C ARG A 413 8.74 6.38 10.58
N ASP A 414 7.81 5.64 10.00
CA ASP A 414 7.44 4.31 10.49
C ASP A 414 8.59 3.30 10.30
N GLN A 415 9.33 3.40 9.19
CA GLN A 415 10.54 2.61 8.93
C GLN A 415 11.66 2.89 9.95
N LEU A 416 11.93 4.17 10.24
CA LEU A 416 12.93 4.57 11.23
C LEU A 416 12.53 4.13 12.65
N ARG A 417 11.24 4.22 12.99
CA ARG A 417 10.71 3.73 14.27
C ARG A 417 10.82 2.21 14.40
N TRP A 418 10.57 1.47 13.32
CA TRP A 418 10.75 0.01 13.31
C TRP A 418 12.23 -0.38 13.48
N ARG A 419 13.15 0.22 12.70
CA ARG A 419 14.60 -0.03 12.86
C ARG A 419 15.10 0.34 14.25
N TRP A 420 14.62 1.46 14.80
CA TRP A 420 14.95 1.89 16.15
C TRP A 420 14.51 0.85 17.19
N ARG A 421 13.33 0.23 17.04
CA ARG A 421 12.89 -0.85 17.94
C ARG A 421 13.87 -2.02 17.96
N LEU A 422 14.50 -2.36 16.84
CA LEU A 422 15.49 -3.43 16.76
C LEU A 422 16.84 -3.06 17.38
N LEU A 423 17.22 -1.78 17.32
CA LEU A 423 18.52 -1.26 17.77
C LEU A 423 18.53 -0.78 19.22
N ARG A 424 17.42 -0.25 19.75
CA ARG A 424 17.36 0.59 20.98
C ARG A 424 17.93 -0.04 22.26
N ASN A 425 18.05 -1.36 22.31
CA ASN A 425 18.55 -2.12 23.47
C ASN A 425 19.81 -2.95 23.15
N LYS A 426 20.37 -2.82 21.95
CA LYS A 426 21.46 -3.69 21.45
C LYS A 426 22.74 -2.93 21.07
N VAL A 427 22.74 -1.62 21.27
CA VAL A 427 23.86 -0.74 20.95
C VAL A 427 24.32 -0.04 22.23
N PRO A 428 25.61 -0.14 22.61
CA PRO A 428 26.15 0.57 23.77
C PRO A 428 25.92 2.06 23.61
N ARG A 429 25.13 2.66 24.50
CA ARG A 429 24.96 4.11 24.52
C ARG A 429 26.18 4.70 25.22
N GLY A 430 26.96 5.52 24.50
CA GLY A 430 27.88 6.43 25.16
C GLY A 430 27.07 7.30 26.13
N ARG A 431 27.54 7.44 27.37
CA ARG A 431 27.06 8.53 28.22
C ARG A 431 27.47 9.82 27.49
N ASP A 432 26.47 10.55 27.01
CA ASP A 432 26.67 11.93 26.59
C ASP A 432 27.01 12.80 27.80
#